data_AF-A0A520MLD9-F1
#
_entry.id   AF-A0A520MLD9-F1
#
_cell.length_a   1.000
_cell.length_b   1.000
_cell.length_c   1.000
_cell.angle_alpha   90.00
_cell.angle_beta   90.00
_cell.angle_gamma   90.00
#
_symmetry.space_group_name_H-M   'P 1'
#
loop_
_entity.id
_entity.type
_entity.pdbx_description
1 polymer ?
#
loop_
_entity_poly.entity_id
_entity_poly.type
_entity_poly.pdbx_seq_one_letter_code
_entity_poly.pdbx_strand_id
1 'polypeptide(L)'
;MKTSDTAAVLLLLLGLPMSGIIPVLGQSGANSDPLWMNFSSDQDQFGLQSVAAFSQGSQFFLSGLAGSNAGISGFFGNTDGLSNLSNAFSFNVRDARLFHSDYSRSAHYSGATFQFSQGQSAHFSAGVAQIEARGVEDRVNWFAGAQTTHSRVQIFRVEVGENVAAHAIGGGFTLSGVDLNARYVRADDGTDSGLVKWQMPINRNHGVALEFQSGSSERFRDGNYQRWLFSYNGSFGRPDEMWGTEGGSSGLGTMSTAILAASAVGVALVASSGSDKADTQIRFTKQHDAAKDVLNKVNPTSVAQNLEYGGWVYQNADATFSATEPVKGTVDSVNIGSPNDVPNGYAAASYHTHAAYDPRYDSENFSQVDIAVDNAWRVDGYLATPMGYFKYHNYLTGVITTLGQVAN
;
A
#
# COMPACT_ATOMS: atom_id res chain seq x y z
N MET A 1 -13.29 -25.99 -19.68
CA MET A 1 -11.94 -25.67 -19.16
C MET A 1 -11.48 -24.38 -19.83
N LYS A 2 -11.15 -23.35 -19.02
CA LYS A 2 -10.69 -21.98 -19.36
C LYS A 2 -11.67 -21.05 -20.10
N THR A 3 -12.49 -20.32 -19.32
CA THR A 3 -13.00 -18.99 -19.68
C THR A 3 -12.18 -17.96 -18.91
N SER A 4 -11.44 -17.11 -19.61
CA SER A 4 -10.73 -15.96 -19.04
C SER A 4 -11.71 -14.79 -18.87
N ASP A 5 -11.87 -14.31 -17.64
CA ASP A 5 -12.49 -13.02 -17.35
C ASP A 5 -11.51 -11.91 -17.76
N THR A 6 -11.90 -11.07 -18.72
CA THR A 6 -11.08 -9.94 -19.16
C THR A 6 -11.87 -8.65 -18.97
N ALA A 7 -11.59 -7.93 -17.87
CA ALA A 7 -11.94 -6.53 -17.75
C ALA A 7 -11.04 -5.71 -18.70
N ALA A 8 -11.63 -4.98 -19.64
CA ALA A 8 -10.89 -4.11 -20.54
C ALA A 8 -10.65 -2.75 -19.88
N VAL A 9 -9.42 -2.49 -19.44
CA VAL A 9 -8.97 -1.17 -18.98
C VAL A 9 -8.42 -0.40 -20.17
N LEU A 10 -9.11 0.66 -20.60
CA LEU A 10 -8.63 1.56 -21.65
C LEU A 10 -7.93 2.76 -21.02
N LEU A 11 -6.60 2.84 -21.16
CA LEU A 11 -5.80 3.99 -20.71
C LEU A 11 -5.80 5.05 -21.82
N LEU A 12 -6.44 6.21 -21.59
CA LEU A 12 -6.30 7.37 -22.48
C LEU A 12 -5.32 8.37 -21.84
N LEU A 13 -4.12 8.48 -22.41
CA LEU A 13 -3.11 9.48 -22.03
C LEU A 13 -3.35 10.76 -22.83
N LEU A 14 -3.96 11.77 -22.21
CA LEU A 14 -4.04 13.13 -22.78
C LEU A 14 -2.80 13.93 -22.33
N GLY A 15 -2.04 14.42 -23.32
CA GLY A 15 -0.68 14.95 -23.16
C GLY A 15 -0.58 16.25 -22.36
N LEU A 16 -0.25 16.12 -21.08
CA LEU A 16 0.35 17.17 -20.25
C LEU A 16 1.72 16.68 -19.74
N PRO A 17 2.68 17.58 -19.46
CA PRO A 17 4.03 17.21 -19.07
C PRO A 17 4.01 16.59 -17.67
N MET A 18 3.92 15.25 -17.61
CA MET A 18 3.91 14.48 -16.36
C MET A 18 5.24 13.74 -16.21
N SER A 19 5.98 14.08 -15.17
CA SER A 19 7.12 13.30 -14.68
C SER A 19 6.62 11.93 -14.22
N GLY A 20 7.00 10.86 -14.93
CA GLY A 20 6.90 9.48 -14.45
C GLY A 20 5.49 8.84 -14.48
N ILE A 21 5.01 8.49 -15.66
CA ILE A 21 3.89 7.54 -15.81
C ILE A 21 4.47 6.14 -16.05
N ILE A 22 4.25 5.21 -15.11
CA ILE A 22 4.44 3.77 -15.36
C ILE A 22 3.07 3.20 -15.77
N PRO A 23 2.90 2.69 -17.01
CA PRO A 23 1.69 1.97 -17.37
C PRO A 23 1.67 0.65 -16.59
N VAL A 24 0.56 0.37 -15.90
CA VAL A 24 0.30 -0.94 -15.28
C VAL A 24 -0.67 -1.69 -16.17
N LEU A 25 -0.18 -2.76 -16.79
CA LEU A 25 -1.01 -3.88 -17.23
C LEU A 25 -1.68 -4.48 -15.99
N GLY A 26 -2.99 -4.71 -16.10
CA GLY A 26 -3.90 -5.02 -14.99
C GLY A 26 -3.30 -5.88 -13.90
N GLN A 27 -3.39 -5.38 -12.67
CA GLN A 27 -3.36 -6.28 -11.52
C GLN A 27 -4.74 -6.95 -11.49
N SER A 28 -4.87 -8.09 -12.18
CA SER A 28 -5.96 -9.03 -11.92
C SER A 28 -5.69 -9.72 -10.58
N GLY A 29 -5.78 -8.98 -9.48
CA GLY A 29 -6.23 -9.58 -8.24
C GLY A 29 -7.73 -9.66 -8.38
N ALA A 30 -8.32 -10.86 -8.32
CA ALA A 30 -9.74 -10.92 -8.04
C ALA A 30 -9.95 -10.10 -6.76
N ASN A 31 -10.61 -8.94 -6.87
CA ASN A 31 -11.26 -8.34 -5.71
C ASN A 31 -12.32 -9.38 -5.35
N SER A 32 -11.98 -10.29 -4.45
CA SER A 32 -13.00 -11.09 -3.78
C SER A 32 -13.69 -10.08 -2.88
N ASP A 33 -14.81 -9.54 -3.36
CA ASP A 33 -15.66 -8.67 -2.55
C ASP A 33 -15.87 -9.35 -1.18
N PRO A 34 -15.72 -8.60 -0.08
CA PRO A 34 -15.86 -9.18 1.24
C PRO A 34 -17.23 -9.84 1.39
N LEU A 35 -17.24 -11.07 1.90
CA LEU A 35 -18.49 -11.77 2.20
C LEU A 35 -19.01 -11.29 3.55
N TRP A 36 -20.15 -10.60 3.54
CA TRP A 36 -20.83 -10.12 4.73
C TRP A 36 -22.07 -10.95 5.03
N MET A 37 -22.23 -11.36 6.27
CA MET A 37 -23.37 -12.13 6.77
C MET A 37 -24.00 -11.38 7.93
N ASN A 38 -25.32 -11.18 7.90
CA ASN A 38 -26.09 -10.54 8.97
C ASN A 38 -27.03 -11.54 9.64
N PHE A 39 -27.09 -11.50 10.96
CA PHE A 39 -27.95 -12.32 11.79
C PHE A 39 -28.67 -11.42 12.79
N SER A 40 -29.99 -11.46 12.82
CA SER A 40 -30.80 -10.67 13.74
C SER A 40 -31.92 -11.53 14.34
N SER A 41 -32.26 -11.25 15.60
CA SER A 41 -33.45 -11.82 16.25
C SER A 41 -34.57 -10.78 16.29
N ASP A 42 -35.76 -11.13 15.80
CA ASP A 42 -36.95 -10.29 15.95
C ASP A 42 -37.51 -10.39 17.38
N GLN A 43 -37.32 -9.34 18.16
CA GLN A 43 -37.97 -9.15 19.47
C GLN A 43 -38.35 -7.67 19.62
N ASP A 44 -39.60 -7.40 20.01
CA ASP A 44 -40.30 -6.09 19.99
C ASP A 44 -39.67 -4.94 20.82
N GLN A 45 -38.54 -5.14 21.52
CA GLN A 45 -37.88 -4.07 22.29
C GLN A 45 -36.35 -4.10 22.28
N PHE A 46 -35.73 -5.28 22.32
CA PHE A 46 -34.27 -5.46 22.26
C PHE A 46 -33.94 -6.70 21.44
N GLY A 47 -33.26 -6.51 20.32
CA GLY A 47 -32.81 -7.59 19.43
C GLY A 47 -31.31 -7.82 19.56
N LEU A 48 -30.90 -9.09 19.55
CA LEU A 48 -29.51 -9.45 19.28
C LEU A 48 -29.26 -9.25 17.79
N GLN A 49 -28.18 -8.53 17.47
CA GLN A 49 -27.71 -8.37 16.10
C GLN A 49 -26.25 -8.79 16.01
N SER A 50 -25.91 -9.57 14.99
CA SER A 50 -24.55 -10.04 14.74
C SER A 50 -24.21 -9.95 13.26
N VAL A 51 -22.99 -9.51 12.97
CA VAL A 51 -22.44 -9.40 11.62
C VAL A 51 -21.12 -10.15 11.57
N ALA A 52 -20.92 -10.96 10.54
CA ALA A 52 -19.65 -11.59 10.25
C ALA A 52 -19.16 -11.16 8.86
N ALA A 53 -17.86 -10.93 8.72
CA ALA A 53 -17.24 -10.56 7.45
C ALA A 53 -15.95 -11.34 7.21
N PHE A 54 -15.74 -11.73 5.95
CA PHE A 54 -14.55 -12.47 5.53
C PHE A 54 -13.99 -11.91 4.22
N SER A 55 -12.68 -11.68 4.18
CA SER A 55 -11.97 -11.30 2.96
C SER A 55 -10.49 -11.65 3.09
N GLN A 56 -9.96 -12.47 2.18
CA GLN A 56 -8.53 -12.85 2.06
C GLN A 56 -7.72 -12.77 3.38
N GLY A 57 -7.77 -13.82 4.19
CA GLY A 57 -7.03 -13.88 5.47
C GLY A 57 -7.57 -13.00 6.59
N SER A 58 -8.58 -12.15 6.31
CA SER A 58 -9.26 -11.30 7.30
C SER A 58 -10.60 -11.86 7.70
N GLN A 59 -10.87 -11.84 9.00
CA GLN A 59 -12.14 -12.22 9.62
C GLN A 59 -12.57 -11.12 10.56
N PHE A 60 -13.85 -10.78 10.55
CA PHE A 60 -14.46 -9.77 11.40
C PHE A 60 -15.76 -10.31 11.96
N PHE A 61 -15.99 -10.11 13.25
CA PHE A 61 -17.22 -10.46 13.93
C PHE A 61 -17.66 -9.28 14.78
N LEU A 62 -18.91 -8.87 14.65
CA LEU A 62 -19.58 -7.88 15.48
C LEU A 62 -20.83 -8.51 16.06
N SER A 63 -21.08 -8.31 17.34
CA SER A 63 -22.31 -8.75 18.00
C SER A 63 -22.72 -7.77 19.08
N GLY A 64 -24.01 -7.52 19.19
CA GLY A 64 -24.52 -6.47 20.05
C GLY A 64 -26.00 -6.54 20.32
N LEU A 65 -26.43 -5.67 21.23
CA LEU A 65 -27.81 -5.44 21.57
C LEU A 65 -28.28 -4.15 20.91
N ALA A 66 -29.37 -4.24 20.17
CA ALA A 66 -30.02 -3.11 19.52
C ALA A 66 -31.42 -2.89 20.11
N GLY A 67 -31.66 -1.70 20.64
CA GLY A 67 -32.99 -1.20 20.94
C GLY A 67 -33.60 -0.47 19.73
N SER A 68 -34.69 0.26 19.95
CA SER A 68 -35.41 0.96 18.87
C SER A 68 -34.60 2.10 18.22
N ASN A 69 -33.83 2.86 19.00
CA ASN A 69 -33.08 4.04 18.52
C ASN A 69 -31.59 4.03 18.87
N ALA A 70 -31.14 3.07 19.68
CA ALA A 70 -29.76 3.00 20.13
C ALA A 70 -29.34 1.55 20.35
N GLY A 71 -28.05 1.29 20.17
CA GLY A 71 -27.48 -0.04 20.35
C GLY A 71 -26.01 0.04 20.75
N ILE A 72 -25.54 -1.05 21.33
CA ILE A 72 -24.13 -1.24 21.69
C ILE A 72 -23.69 -2.60 21.18
N SER A 73 -22.51 -2.65 20.57
CA SER A 73 -21.94 -3.86 20.01
C SER A 73 -20.48 -3.98 20.37
N GLY A 74 -20.02 -5.21 20.60
CA GLY A 74 -18.60 -5.55 20.62
C GLY A 74 -18.21 -6.11 19.25
N PHE A 75 -16.95 -5.93 18.87
CA PHE A 75 -16.39 -6.60 17.70
C PHE A 75 -15.00 -7.13 17.95
N PHE A 76 -14.60 -8.13 17.18
CA PHE A 76 -13.26 -8.69 17.19
C PHE A 76 -12.96 -9.37 15.87
N GLY A 77 -11.69 -9.65 15.63
CA GLY A 77 -11.26 -10.33 14.42
C GLY A 77 -9.76 -10.39 14.28
N ASN A 78 -9.33 -10.87 13.12
CA ASN A 78 -7.93 -10.93 12.75
C ASN A 78 -7.77 -10.60 11.27
N THR A 79 -6.55 -10.27 10.86
CA THR A 79 -6.20 -9.99 9.47
C THR A 79 -4.76 -10.41 9.21
N ASP A 80 -4.50 -10.90 8.00
CA ASP A 80 -3.16 -11.16 7.48
C ASP A 80 -2.73 -9.97 6.60
N GLY A 81 -2.45 -8.84 7.25
CA GLY A 81 -2.01 -7.59 6.60
C GLY A 81 -3.14 -6.59 6.36
N LEU A 82 -3.23 -6.02 5.15
CA LEU A 82 -4.24 -5.02 4.82
C LEU A 82 -5.65 -5.61 4.77
N SER A 83 -6.59 -4.94 5.44
CA SER A 83 -8.00 -5.32 5.38
C SER A 83 -8.72 -4.65 4.22
N ASN A 84 -9.32 -5.45 3.34
CA ASN A 84 -10.22 -5.01 2.27
C ASN A 84 -11.70 -5.09 2.67
N LEU A 85 -12.00 -5.22 3.96
CA LEU A 85 -13.36 -5.39 4.45
C LEU A 85 -14.23 -4.14 4.18
N SER A 86 -13.65 -2.97 4.00
CA SER A 86 -14.37 -1.73 3.73
C SER A 86 -14.03 -1.13 2.36
N ASN A 87 -15.05 -0.85 1.55
CA ASN A 87 -14.89 -0.18 0.25
C ASN A 87 -14.51 1.30 0.39
N ALA A 88 -14.93 1.98 1.46
CA ALA A 88 -14.64 3.41 1.66
C ALA A 88 -13.18 3.65 2.10
N PHE A 89 -12.56 2.65 2.73
CA PHE A 89 -11.19 2.70 3.25
C PHE A 89 -10.41 1.43 2.93
N SER A 90 -10.49 0.96 1.68
CA SER A 90 -9.58 -0.05 1.15
C SER A 90 -8.31 0.65 0.66
N PHE A 91 -7.16 0.18 1.13
CA PHE A 91 -5.85 0.64 0.68
C PHE A 91 -5.29 -0.38 -0.30
N ASN A 92 -4.80 0.11 -1.44
CA ASN A 92 -3.93 -0.72 -2.25
C ASN A 92 -2.52 -0.75 -1.62
N VAL A 93 -1.73 -1.79 -1.94
CA VAL A 93 -0.36 -1.95 -1.41
C VAL A 93 0.54 -0.75 -1.74
N ARG A 94 0.30 -0.07 -2.87
CA ARG A 94 1.08 1.11 -3.26
C ARG A 94 0.74 2.38 -2.48
N ASP A 95 -0.46 2.52 -1.95
CA ASP A 95 -0.82 3.62 -1.06
C ASP A 95 -0.26 3.32 0.33
N ALA A 96 -0.42 2.07 0.79
CA ALA A 96 0.04 1.63 2.10
C ALA A 96 1.56 1.76 2.28
N ARG A 97 2.34 1.52 1.21
CA ARG A 97 3.82 1.68 1.24
C ARG A 97 4.28 3.10 1.54
N LEU A 98 3.44 4.13 1.38
CA LEU A 98 3.82 5.49 1.79
C LEU A 98 4.02 5.56 3.29
N PHE A 99 3.27 4.75 4.02
CA PHE A 99 3.35 4.61 5.45
C PHE A 99 4.36 3.51 5.83
N HIS A 100 4.53 3.25 7.12
CA HIS A 100 5.46 2.21 7.58
C HIS A 100 4.96 0.81 7.22
N SER A 101 5.89 -0.12 6.94
CA SER A 101 5.64 -1.46 6.39
C SER A 101 4.83 -2.41 7.28
N ASP A 102 4.47 -1.98 8.49
CA ASP A 102 3.76 -2.81 9.47
C ASP A 102 2.32 -3.14 9.07
N TYR A 103 1.77 -2.45 8.05
CA TYR A 103 0.49 -2.78 7.43
C TYR A 103 0.41 -4.21 6.88
N SER A 104 1.58 -4.84 6.61
CA SER A 104 1.67 -6.20 6.07
C SER A 104 1.64 -7.28 7.15
N ARG A 105 1.75 -6.91 8.44
CA ARG A 105 1.78 -7.88 9.53
C ARG A 105 0.39 -8.40 9.85
N SER A 106 0.32 -9.67 10.24
CA SER A 106 -0.91 -10.20 10.83
C SER A 106 -1.22 -9.47 12.13
N ALA A 107 -2.49 -9.09 12.30
CA ALA A 107 -2.96 -8.34 13.45
C ALA A 107 -4.24 -8.96 14.01
N HIS A 108 -4.38 -8.90 15.33
CA HIS A 108 -5.64 -9.12 16.02
C HIS A 108 -6.27 -7.76 16.34
N TYR A 109 -7.58 -7.69 16.36
CA TYR A 109 -8.27 -6.48 16.78
C TYR A 109 -9.53 -6.82 17.55
N SER A 110 -9.90 -5.91 18.44
CA SER A 110 -11.16 -5.95 19.18
C SER A 110 -11.63 -4.53 19.47
N GLY A 111 -12.90 -4.37 19.83
CA GLY A 111 -13.41 -3.05 20.14
C GLY A 111 -14.89 -3.04 20.48
N ALA A 112 -15.39 -1.84 20.66
CA ALA A 112 -16.78 -1.60 20.97
C ALA A 112 -17.32 -0.42 20.16
N THR A 113 -18.60 -0.50 19.82
CA THR A 113 -19.33 0.54 19.12
C THR A 113 -20.61 0.87 19.85
N PHE A 114 -20.95 2.15 19.84
CA PHE A 114 -22.26 2.65 20.17
C PHE A 114 -22.89 3.20 18.89
N GLN A 115 -24.12 2.81 18.60
CA GLN A 115 -24.87 3.32 17.46
C GLN A 115 -26.18 3.97 17.93
N PHE A 116 -26.59 5.04 17.26
CA PHE A 116 -27.87 5.68 17.46
C PHE A 116 -28.52 6.08 16.13
N SER A 117 -29.84 6.05 16.06
CA SER A 117 -30.60 6.47 14.90
C SER A 117 -31.54 7.62 15.26
N GLN A 118 -31.58 8.63 14.41
CA GLN A 118 -32.54 9.72 14.50
C GLN A 118 -33.55 9.58 13.35
N GLY A 119 -34.76 9.12 13.68
CA GLY A 119 -35.75 8.74 12.68
C GLY A 119 -35.31 7.51 11.88
N GLN A 120 -35.89 7.33 10.69
CA GLN A 120 -35.62 6.17 9.83
C GLN A 120 -34.45 6.35 8.86
N SER A 121 -33.89 7.56 8.78
CA SER A 121 -33.02 7.96 7.66
C SER A 121 -31.65 8.47 8.07
N ALA A 122 -31.38 8.68 9.36
CA ALA A 122 -30.07 9.10 9.86
C ALA A 122 -29.56 8.13 10.93
N HIS A 123 -28.37 7.57 10.69
CA HIS A 123 -27.67 6.66 11.57
C HIS A 123 -26.31 7.24 11.93
N PHE A 124 -25.93 7.09 13.18
CA PHE A 124 -24.68 7.57 13.70
C PHE A 124 -24.05 6.46 14.52
N SER A 125 -22.74 6.35 14.42
CA SER A 125 -21.99 5.35 15.17
C SER A 125 -20.69 5.98 15.66
N ALA A 126 -20.29 5.62 16.87
CA ALA A 126 -18.99 5.96 17.42
C ALA A 126 -18.42 4.72 18.11
N GLY A 127 -17.10 4.60 18.14
CA GLY A 127 -16.47 3.43 18.72
C GLY A 127 -14.99 3.59 18.91
N VAL A 128 -14.43 2.54 19.49
CA VAL A 128 -13.00 2.39 19.72
C VAL A 128 -12.59 0.99 19.27
N ALA A 129 -11.44 0.91 18.61
CA ALA A 129 -10.79 -0.34 18.22
C ALA A 129 -9.40 -0.38 18.85
N GLN A 130 -9.02 -1.51 19.42
CA GLN A 130 -7.64 -1.85 19.74
C GLN A 130 -7.12 -2.80 18.67
N ILE A 131 -5.91 -2.52 18.15
CA ILE A 131 -5.25 -3.31 17.12
C ILE A 131 -3.86 -3.69 17.63
N GLU A 132 -3.61 -5.00 17.68
CA GLU A 132 -2.40 -5.60 18.24
C GLU A 132 -1.68 -6.39 17.14
N ALA A 133 -0.38 -6.16 16.97
CA ALA A 133 0.45 -6.88 16.01
C ALA A 133 1.82 -7.17 16.59
N ARG A 134 2.38 -8.34 16.27
CA ARG A 134 3.65 -8.78 16.86
C ARG A 134 4.81 -7.86 16.44
N GLY A 135 5.49 -7.30 17.44
CA GLY A 135 6.67 -6.44 17.23
C GLY A 135 6.33 -5.03 16.77
N VAL A 136 5.08 -4.61 16.94
CA VAL A 136 4.56 -3.27 16.69
C VAL A 136 3.85 -2.83 17.97
N GLU A 137 3.93 -1.55 18.31
CA GLU A 137 3.19 -1.02 19.46
C GLU A 137 1.67 -1.13 19.23
N ASP A 138 0.92 -1.32 20.32
CA ASP A 138 -0.53 -1.42 20.25
C ASP A 138 -1.15 -0.10 19.82
N ARG A 139 -2.20 -0.20 19.01
CA ARG A 139 -2.86 0.97 18.42
C ARG A 139 -4.30 1.05 18.87
N VAL A 140 -4.73 2.26 19.22
CA VAL A 140 -6.11 2.54 19.58
C VAL A 140 -6.69 3.47 18.52
N ASN A 141 -7.76 3.05 17.84
CA ASN A 141 -8.46 3.89 16.88
C ASN A 141 -9.81 4.32 17.43
N TRP A 142 -9.97 5.62 17.65
CA TRP A 142 -11.25 6.25 17.93
C TRP A 142 -11.92 6.65 16.63
N PHE A 143 -13.15 6.21 16.43
CA PHE A 143 -13.86 6.46 15.18
C PHE A 143 -15.29 6.91 15.41
N ALA A 144 -15.78 7.71 14.48
CA ALA A 144 -17.17 8.10 14.43
C ALA A 144 -17.64 8.19 12.98
N GLY A 145 -18.94 8.02 12.77
CA GLY A 145 -19.54 8.12 11.46
C GLY A 145 -20.99 8.53 11.52
N ALA A 146 -21.45 9.14 10.44
CA ALA A 146 -22.83 9.48 10.17
C ALA A 146 -23.19 8.96 8.79
N GLN A 147 -24.36 8.34 8.67
CA GLN A 147 -24.88 7.80 7.42
C GLN A 147 -26.35 8.16 7.26
N THR A 148 -26.70 8.58 6.06
CA THR A 148 -28.07 8.73 5.59
C THR A 148 -28.32 7.80 4.40
N THR A 149 -29.50 7.91 3.79
CA THR A 149 -29.81 7.23 2.52
C THR A 149 -28.84 7.59 1.39
N HIS A 150 -28.30 8.81 1.37
CA HIS A 150 -27.51 9.32 0.24
C HIS A 150 -26.09 9.70 0.60
N SER A 151 -25.77 9.82 1.89
CA SER A 151 -24.46 10.32 2.33
C SER A 151 -23.88 9.48 3.44
N ARG A 152 -22.55 9.37 3.46
CA ARG A 152 -21.80 8.84 4.59
C ARG A 152 -20.62 9.76 4.88
N VAL A 153 -20.29 9.93 6.15
CA VAL A 153 -19.07 10.58 6.63
C VAL A 153 -18.51 9.72 7.75
N GLN A 154 -17.20 9.56 7.77
CA GLN A 154 -16.46 8.77 8.74
C GLN A 154 -15.19 9.52 9.11
N ILE A 155 -14.86 9.54 10.39
CA ILE A 155 -13.65 10.14 10.94
C ILE A 155 -12.96 9.14 11.85
N PHE A 156 -11.63 9.20 11.86
CA PHE A 156 -10.79 8.28 12.59
C PHE A 156 -9.63 9.05 13.22
N ARG A 157 -9.23 8.64 14.42
CA ARG A 157 -8.05 9.13 15.14
C ARG A 157 -7.33 7.93 15.72
N VAL A 158 -6.13 7.68 15.21
CA VAL A 158 -5.29 6.55 15.60
C VAL A 158 -4.26 7.03 16.60
N GLU A 159 -4.19 6.36 17.74
CA GLU A 159 -3.23 6.59 18.82
C GLU A 159 -2.28 5.40 18.92
N VAL A 160 -1.00 5.69 19.22
CA VAL A 160 0.05 4.71 19.52
C VAL A 160 0.74 5.19 20.80
N GLY A 161 0.63 4.39 21.87
CA GLY A 161 0.99 4.85 23.21
C GLY A 161 0.20 6.11 23.60
N GLU A 162 0.89 7.19 23.94
CA GLU A 162 0.28 8.49 24.29
C GLU A 162 0.19 9.48 23.11
N ASN A 163 0.70 9.09 21.94
CA ASN A 163 0.80 9.98 20.78
C ASN A 163 -0.32 9.71 19.77
N VAL A 164 -0.72 10.75 19.05
CA VAL A 164 -1.62 10.60 17.91
C VAL A 164 -0.78 10.26 16.69
N ALA A 165 -0.92 9.04 16.19
CA ALA A 165 -0.16 8.59 15.02
C ALA A 165 -0.80 9.05 13.71
N ALA A 166 -2.14 9.15 13.65
CA ALA A 166 -2.82 9.59 12.44
C ALA A 166 -4.26 10.08 12.64
N HIS A 167 -4.71 10.84 11.64
CA HIS A 167 -6.11 11.18 11.42
C HIS A 167 -6.56 10.72 10.04
N ALA A 168 -7.81 10.29 9.93
CA ALA A 168 -8.42 10.03 8.63
C ALA A 168 -9.86 10.54 8.57
N ILE A 169 -10.26 10.96 7.38
CA ILE A 169 -11.64 11.33 7.05
C ILE A 169 -12.02 10.68 5.74
N GLY A 170 -13.24 10.18 5.68
CA GLY A 170 -13.78 9.64 4.44
C GLY A 170 -15.27 9.90 4.36
N GLY A 171 -15.75 9.96 3.14
CA GLY A 171 -17.13 10.25 2.87
C GLY A 171 -17.55 9.71 1.53
N GLY A 172 -18.84 9.55 1.40
CA GLY A 172 -19.46 9.10 0.17
C GLY A 172 -20.79 9.79 -0.02
N PHE A 173 -21.16 9.99 -1.27
CA PHE A 173 -22.43 10.56 -1.66
C PHE A 173 -22.97 9.86 -2.90
N THR A 174 -24.23 9.43 -2.83
CA THR A 174 -24.94 8.77 -3.92
C THR A 174 -26.11 9.64 -4.36
N LEU A 175 -26.12 10.05 -5.63
CA LEU A 175 -27.21 10.82 -6.22
C LEU A 175 -27.48 10.38 -7.65
N SER A 176 -28.75 10.03 -7.92
CA SER A 176 -29.20 9.65 -9.27
C SER A 176 -28.36 8.53 -9.91
N GLY A 177 -27.92 7.56 -9.10
CA GLY A 177 -27.06 6.46 -9.52
C GLY A 177 -25.57 6.80 -9.62
N VAL A 178 -25.17 8.05 -9.43
CA VAL A 178 -23.76 8.45 -9.38
C VAL A 178 -23.27 8.33 -7.94
N ASP A 179 -22.17 7.60 -7.72
CA ASP A 179 -21.48 7.56 -6.44
C ASP A 179 -20.18 8.35 -6.49
N LEU A 180 -20.01 9.24 -5.53
CA LEU A 180 -18.75 9.91 -5.24
C LEU A 180 -18.25 9.40 -3.90
N ASN A 181 -16.99 8.99 -3.83
CA ASN A 181 -16.32 8.58 -2.61
C ASN A 181 -15.01 9.35 -2.49
N ALA A 182 -14.71 9.83 -1.30
CA ALA A 182 -13.46 10.49 -1.00
C ALA A 182 -12.91 9.96 0.32
N ARG A 183 -11.59 9.79 0.40
CA ARG A 183 -10.87 9.48 1.63
C ARG A 183 -9.57 10.26 1.68
N TYR A 184 -9.17 10.62 2.88
CA TYR A 184 -7.92 11.28 3.17
C TYR A 184 -7.38 10.77 4.50
N VAL A 185 -6.10 10.43 4.53
CA VAL A 185 -5.38 9.97 5.72
C VAL A 185 -4.09 10.77 5.83
N ARG A 186 -3.77 11.19 7.06
CA ARG A 186 -2.52 11.88 7.38
C ARG A 186 -1.95 11.32 8.67
N ALA A 187 -0.70 10.90 8.61
CA ALA A 187 0.11 10.47 9.74
C ALA A 187 0.90 11.67 10.33
N ASP A 188 1.36 11.50 11.57
CA ASP A 188 2.08 12.53 12.33
C ASP A 188 3.49 12.83 11.76
N ASP A 189 4.09 11.84 11.10
CA ASP A 189 5.37 11.93 10.37
C ASP A 189 5.29 12.76 9.07
N GLY A 190 4.14 13.38 8.79
CA GLY A 190 3.88 14.16 7.58
C GLY A 190 3.43 13.33 6.38
N THR A 191 3.43 12.00 6.47
CA THR A 191 2.92 11.12 5.40
C THR A 191 1.42 11.32 5.21
N ASP A 192 0.98 11.45 3.97
CA ASP A 192 -0.45 11.56 3.65
C ASP A 192 -0.86 10.82 2.37
N SER A 193 -2.14 10.43 2.32
CA SER A 193 -2.73 9.80 1.15
C SER A 193 -4.20 10.22 1.00
N GLY A 194 -4.55 10.61 -0.22
CA GLY A 194 -5.89 11.01 -0.62
C GLY A 194 -6.37 10.24 -1.85
N LEU A 195 -7.66 9.91 -1.86
CA LEU A 195 -8.31 9.29 -3.01
C LEU A 195 -9.71 9.89 -3.19
N VAL A 196 -10.02 10.25 -4.42
CA VAL A 196 -11.37 10.63 -4.86
C VAL A 196 -11.77 9.69 -5.98
N LYS A 197 -12.88 8.98 -5.80
CA LYS A 197 -13.45 8.06 -6.77
C LYS A 197 -14.86 8.48 -7.11
N TRP A 198 -15.08 8.69 -8.38
CA TRP A 198 -16.40 8.88 -8.97
C TRP A 198 -16.76 7.64 -9.77
N GLN A 199 -18.00 7.17 -9.66
CA GLN A 199 -18.51 6.05 -10.44
C GLN A 199 -19.95 6.29 -10.84
N MET A 200 -20.31 5.83 -12.04
CA MET A 200 -21.68 5.84 -12.50
C MET A 200 -21.99 4.56 -13.30
N PRO A 201 -23.17 3.95 -13.10
CA PRO A 201 -23.69 2.95 -14.00
C PRO A 201 -24.10 3.64 -15.32
N ILE A 202 -23.70 3.05 -16.44
CA ILE A 202 -24.20 3.43 -17.76
C ILE A 202 -25.53 2.69 -18.02
N ASN A 203 -25.59 1.43 -17.62
CA ASN A 203 -26.78 0.59 -17.65
C ASN A 203 -26.65 -0.53 -16.61
N ARG A 204 -27.57 -1.51 -16.61
CA ARG A 204 -27.57 -2.62 -15.64
C ARG A 204 -26.29 -3.46 -15.63
N ASN A 205 -25.57 -3.52 -16.74
CA ASN A 205 -24.44 -4.43 -16.93
C ASN A 205 -23.11 -3.70 -17.13
N HIS A 206 -23.13 -2.37 -17.20
CA HIS A 206 -21.99 -1.55 -17.57
C HIS A 206 -21.87 -0.32 -16.68
N GLY A 207 -20.67 -0.05 -16.19
CA GLY A 207 -20.35 1.12 -15.39
C GLY A 207 -19.00 1.72 -15.75
N VAL A 208 -18.84 3.00 -15.44
CA VAL A 208 -17.56 3.71 -15.54
C VAL A 208 -17.17 4.28 -14.18
N ALA A 209 -15.86 4.35 -13.93
CA ALA A 209 -15.31 5.01 -12.77
C ALA A 209 -14.07 5.83 -13.15
N LEU A 210 -13.92 6.97 -12.47
CA LEU A 210 -12.75 7.82 -12.49
C LEU A 210 -12.22 7.91 -11.08
N GLU A 211 -10.93 7.62 -10.92
CA GLU A 211 -10.27 7.65 -9.63
C GLU A 211 -9.02 8.53 -9.72
N PHE A 212 -8.95 9.49 -8.81
CA PHE A 212 -7.78 10.32 -8.58
C PHE A 212 -7.17 9.95 -7.24
N GLN A 213 -5.87 9.67 -7.24
CA GLN A 213 -5.11 9.37 -6.04
C GLN A 213 -3.92 10.33 -5.94
N SER A 214 -3.63 10.77 -4.73
CA SER A 214 -2.42 11.52 -4.41
C SER A 214 -1.85 11.03 -3.09
N GLY A 215 -0.55 11.13 -2.92
CA GLY A 215 0.07 10.91 -1.63
C GLY A 215 1.47 11.50 -1.56
N SER A 216 1.91 11.71 -0.33
CA SER A 216 3.20 12.27 0.01
C SER A 216 3.80 11.50 1.19
N SER A 217 5.13 11.42 1.25
CA SER A 217 5.82 10.84 2.39
C SER A 217 7.26 11.32 2.44
N GLU A 218 7.69 11.79 3.61
CA GLU A 218 9.06 12.22 3.84
C GLU A 218 10.04 11.04 3.97
N ARG A 219 9.51 9.81 4.14
CA ARG A 219 10.29 8.56 4.21
C ARG A 219 10.99 8.21 2.89
N PHE A 220 10.53 8.80 1.79
CA PHE A 220 11.01 8.51 0.44
C PHE A 220 11.56 9.77 -0.21
N ARG A 221 12.70 9.62 -0.89
CA ARG A 221 13.27 10.74 -1.65
C ARG A 221 12.35 11.22 -2.77
N ASP A 222 11.59 10.29 -3.36
CA ASP A 222 10.58 10.55 -4.40
C ASP A 222 9.17 10.25 -3.87
N GLY A 223 8.89 10.61 -2.60
CA GLY A 223 7.68 10.19 -1.88
C GLY A 223 6.37 10.79 -2.34
N ASN A 224 6.40 11.69 -3.31
CA ASN A 224 5.22 12.34 -3.85
C ASN A 224 4.75 11.63 -5.12
N TYR A 225 3.47 11.33 -5.21
CA TYR A 225 2.87 10.86 -6.46
C TYR A 225 1.44 11.35 -6.66
N GLN A 226 1.03 11.34 -7.92
CA GLN A 226 -0.35 11.55 -8.36
C GLN A 226 -0.69 10.48 -9.40
N ARG A 227 -1.93 9.97 -9.36
CA ARG A 227 -2.40 8.94 -10.26
C ARG A 227 -3.84 9.19 -10.67
N TRP A 228 -4.11 8.94 -11.94
CA TRP A 228 -5.45 8.94 -12.52
C TRP A 228 -5.74 7.56 -13.08
N LEU A 229 -6.88 7.00 -12.72
CA LEU A 229 -7.34 5.72 -13.24
C LEU A 229 -8.74 5.90 -13.81
N PHE A 230 -8.88 5.57 -15.09
CA PHE A 230 -10.18 5.37 -15.72
C PHE A 230 -10.47 3.87 -15.75
N SER A 231 -11.66 3.50 -15.28
CA SER A 231 -12.12 2.11 -15.23
C SER A 231 -13.44 2.00 -15.98
N TYR A 232 -13.57 0.98 -16.80
CA TYR A 232 -14.84 0.55 -17.39
C TYR A 232 -15.06 -0.90 -17.00
N ASN A 233 -16.20 -1.20 -16.40
CA ASN A 233 -16.62 -2.57 -16.12
C ASN A 233 -17.86 -2.91 -16.96
N GLY A 234 -17.91 -4.15 -17.44
CA GLY A 234 -18.98 -4.64 -18.29
C GLY A 234 -19.06 -6.15 -18.25
N SER A 235 -20.22 -6.73 -17.99
CA SER A 235 -20.43 -8.19 -18.09
C SER A 235 -21.01 -8.56 -19.47
N PHE A 236 -20.31 -9.39 -20.24
CA PHE A 236 -20.84 -9.98 -21.47
C PHE A 236 -21.40 -11.38 -21.17
N GLY A 237 -22.74 -11.49 -21.15
CA GLY A 237 -23.47 -12.75 -21.23
C GLY A 237 -23.11 -13.82 -20.19
N ARG A 238 -23.77 -13.78 -19.02
CA ARG A 238 -24.14 -15.00 -18.28
C ARG A 238 -25.60 -14.90 -17.83
N PRO A 239 -26.33 -16.02 -17.73
CA PRO A 239 -27.68 -16.05 -17.19
C PRO A 239 -27.67 -15.61 -15.72
N ASP A 240 -28.73 -14.93 -15.30
CA ASP A 240 -29.05 -14.64 -13.91
C ASP A 240 -29.08 -15.96 -13.13
N GLU A 241 -28.08 -16.22 -12.29
CA GLU A 241 -28.21 -17.24 -11.25
C GLU A 241 -27.57 -16.80 -9.93
N MET A 242 -28.44 -16.82 -8.93
CA MET A 242 -28.35 -16.31 -7.57
C MET A 242 -27.17 -16.85 -6.75
N TRP A 243 -26.43 -15.95 -6.11
CA TRP A 243 -25.86 -16.15 -4.77
C TRP A 243 -26.11 -14.84 -3.99
N GLY A 244 -26.80 -14.94 -2.86
CA GLY A 244 -27.55 -13.85 -2.21
C GLY A 244 -26.84 -12.51 -2.10
N THR A 245 -27.42 -11.49 -2.72
CA THR A 245 -27.18 -10.07 -2.41
C THR A 245 -27.85 -9.71 -1.09
N GLU A 246 -27.08 -9.11 -0.18
CA GLU A 246 -27.50 -8.40 1.04
C GLU A 246 -28.89 -8.77 1.59
N GLY A 247 -28.93 -9.88 2.33
CA GLY A 247 -30.09 -10.28 3.10
C GLY A 247 -30.24 -9.43 4.36
N GLY A 248 -31.31 -8.62 4.39
CA GLY A 248 -32.01 -8.23 5.62
C GLY A 248 -31.45 -7.02 6.37
N SER A 249 -32.02 -5.84 6.13
CA SER A 249 -32.03 -4.78 7.13
C SER A 249 -33.17 -5.04 8.12
N SER A 250 -32.93 -5.86 9.14
CA SER A 250 -33.77 -5.84 10.36
C SER A 250 -32.99 -5.26 11.53
N GLY A 251 -33.42 -4.07 11.94
CA GLY A 251 -32.90 -3.25 13.04
C GLY A 251 -31.77 -2.30 12.64
N LEU A 252 -31.45 -1.34 13.53
CA LEU A 252 -30.46 -0.25 13.42
C LEU A 252 -29.31 -0.54 12.43
N GLY A 253 -28.78 0.47 11.72
CA GLY A 253 -27.70 0.38 10.72
C GLY A 253 -26.40 -0.33 11.15
N THR A 254 -26.48 -1.61 11.47
CA THR A 254 -25.45 -2.42 12.13
C THR A 254 -24.44 -2.90 11.12
N MET A 255 -24.87 -3.17 9.88
CA MET A 255 -23.96 -3.34 8.76
C MET A 255 -23.10 -2.09 8.53
N SER A 256 -23.71 -0.89 8.56
CA SER A 256 -22.97 0.37 8.46
C SER A 256 -21.95 0.55 9.60
N THR A 257 -22.34 0.17 10.81
CA THR A 257 -21.48 0.20 12.01
C THR A 257 -20.32 -0.80 11.88
N ALA A 258 -20.58 -2.00 11.38
CA ALA A 258 -19.57 -3.03 11.12
C ALA A 258 -18.57 -2.58 10.05
N ILE A 259 -19.05 -1.98 8.95
CA ILE A 259 -18.19 -1.39 7.91
C ILE A 259 -17.33 -0.25 8.49
N LEU A 260 -17.90 0.60 9.36
CA LEU A 260 -17.15 1.67 10.04
C LEU A 260 -16.05 1.11 10.96
N ALA A 261 -16.35 0.10 11.76
CA ALA A 261 -15.38 -0.57 12.63
C ALA A 261 -14.26 -1.26 11.79
N ALA A 262 -14.63 -1.94 10.70
CA ALA A 262 -13.66 -2.52 9.78
C ALA A 262 -12.79 -1.46 9.08
N SER A 263 -13.35 -0.31 8.70
CA SER A 263 -12.57 0.84 8.22
C SER A 263 -11.57 1.32 9.27
N ALA A 264 -11.95 1.36 10.55
CA ALA A 264 -11.07 1.79 11.63
C ALA A 264 -9.85 0.87 11.75
N VAL A 265 -10.05 -0.45 11.61
CA VAL A 265 -8.96 -1.42 11.54
C VAL A 265 -8.07 -1.15 10.32
N GLY A 266 -8.64 -0.98 9.13
CA GLY A 266 -7.88 -0.68 7.91
C GLY A 266 -7.04 0.61 8.01
N VAL A 267 -7.62 1.68 8.53
CA VAL A 267 -6.92 2.95 8.78
C VAL A 267 -5.80 2.75 9.81
N ALA A 268 -6.04 2.03 10.90
CA ALA A 268 -5.01 1.76 11.91
C ALA A 268 -3.92 0.80 11.42
N LEU A 269 -4.14 0.01 10.37
CA LEU A 269 -3.09 -0.83 9.79
C LEU A 269 -2.12 -0.02 8.93
N VAL A 270 -2.63 0.99 8.22
CA VAL A 270 -1.81 1.83 7.33
C VAL A 270 -1.25 3.04 8.05
N ALA A 271 -2.07 3.73 8.86
CA ALA A 271 -1.76 5.06 9.35
C ALA A 271 -1.04 5.08 10.71
N SER A 272 -0.91 3.93 11.39
CA SER A 272 -0.11 3.86 12.61
C SER A 272 1.34 3.53 12.27
N SER A 273 2.17 4.54 12.12
CA SER A 273 3.60 4.37 12.01
C SER A 273 4.17 3.82 13.33
N GLY A 274 5.02 2.79 13.22
CA GLY A 274 6.06 2.56 14.21
C GLY A 274 6.97 3.80 14.29
N SER A 275 7.56 4.05 15.46
CA SER A 275 8.34 5.26 15.71
C SER A 275 9.38 5.56 14.63
N ASP A 276 9.42 6.80 14.12
CA ASP A 276 10.50 7.37 13.28
C ASP A 276 11.91 7.10 13.84
N LYS A 277 12.01 6.84 15.15
CA LYS A 277 13.27 6.48 15.83
C LYS A 277 13.86 5.14 15.37
N ALA A 278 13.08 4.28 14.73
CA ALA A 278 13.51 2.94 14.32
C ALA A 278 13.91 2.84 12.83
N ASP A 279 13.65 3.87 12.02
CA ASP A 279 13.70 3.74 10.56
C ASP A 279 14.33 4.95 9.85
N THR A 280 15.65 5.11 9.99
CA THR A 280 16.44 6.19 9.36
C THR A 280 16.90 5.86 7.93
N GLN A 281 16.41 4.76 7.34
CA GLN A 281 16.93 4.23 6.09
C GLN A 281 16.32 4.98 4.89
N ILE A 282 17.16 5.49 3.98
CA ILE A 282 16.68 6.13 2.75
C ILE A 282 16.04 5.07 1.85
N ARG A 283 14.80 5.31 1.43
CA ARG A 283 14.05 4.43 0.52
C ARG A 283 13.78 5.05 -0.84
N PHE A 284 13.76 4.18 -1.84
CA PHE A 284 13.46 4.49 -3.22
C PHE A 284 12.36 3.57 -3.74
N THR A 285 11.52 4.07 -4.64
CA THR A 285 10.47 3.25 -5.26
C THR A 285 11.00 2.39 -6.42
N LYS A 286 12.23 2.63 -6.88
CA LYS A 286 12.88 1.90 -7.96
C LYS A 286 14.32 1.52 -7.61
N GLN A 287 14.71 0.31 -8.03
CA GLN A 287 16.06 -0.22 -7.85
C GLN A 287 17.15 0.69 -8.45
N HIS A 288 16.94 1.19 -9.67
CA HIS A 288 17.88 2.09 -10.36
C HIS A 288 18.13 3.39 -9.59
N ASP A 289 17.08 3.93 -8.94
CA ASP A 289 17.17 5.20 -8.22
C ASP A 289 17.98 5.02 -6.92
N ALA A 290 17.83 3.89 -6.23
CA ALA A 290 18.66 3.52 -5.08
C ALA A 290 20.14 3.33 -5.45
N ALA A 291 20.41 2.57 -6.53
CA ALA A 291 21.77 2.34 -7.03
C ALA A 291 22.43 3.67 -7.45
N LYS A 292 21.70 4.51 -8.19
CA LYS A 292 22.20 5.79 -8.65
C LYS A 292 22.50 6.74 -7.50
N ASP A 293 21.70 6.74 -6.43
CA ASP A 293 21.97 7.59 -5.27
C ASP A 293 23.28 7.22 -4.57
N VAL A 294 23.48 5.95 -4.25
CA VAL A 294 24.70 5.51 -3.55
C VAL A 294 25.94 5.69 -4.43
N LEU A 295 25.84 5.35 -5.72
CA LEU A 295 26.94 5.51 -6.67
C LEU A 295 27.30 6.97 -6.94
N ASN A 296 26.31 7.88 -6.99
CA ASN A 296 26.56 9.31 -7.08
C ASN A 296 27.36 9.86 -5.90
N LYS A 297 27.16 9.32 -4.70
CA LYS A 297 27.86 9.77 -3.50
C LYS A 297 29.28 9.25 -3.44
N VAL A 298 29.49 7.97 -3.78
CA VAL A 298 30.78 7.30 -3.56
C VAL A 298 31.74 7.39 -4.74
N ASN A 299 31.26 7.51 -5.98
CA ASN A 299 32.13 7.50 -7.16
C ASN A 299 33.19 8.63 -7.20
N PRO A 300 32.90 9.89 -6.81
CA PRO A 300 33.96 10.91 -6.70
C PRO A 300 35.07 10.53 -5.72
N THR A 301 34.71 9.85 -4.62
CA THR A 301 35.69 9.35 -3.64
C THR A 301 36.48 8.18 -4.21
N SER A 302 35.83 7.27 -4.93
CA SER A 302 36.46 6.15 -5.66
C SER A 302 37.56 6.65 -6.59
N VAL A 303 37.23 7.61 -7.44
CA VAL A 303 38.17 8.20 -8.41
C VAL A 303 39.28 8.96 -7.70
N ALA A 304 38.96 9.81 -6.72
CA ALA A 304 39.97 10.61 -6.02
C ALA A 304 40.98 9.76 -5.22
N GLN A 305 40.53 8.64 -4.63
CA GLN A 305 41.37 7.75 -3.85
C GLN A 305 42.00 6.62 -4.68
N ASN A 306 41.57 6.47 -5.94
CA ASN A 306 41.95 5.37 -6.81
C ASN A 306 41.67 3.98 -6.17
N LEU A 307 40.46 3.80 -5.65
CA LEU A 307 40.01 2.56 -4.99
C LEU A 307 38.56 2.29 -5.32
N GLU A 308 38.21 1.03 -5.57
CA GLU A 308 36.84 0.58 -5.75
C GLU A 308 36.05 0.62 -4.44
N TYR A 309 34.77 0.89 -4.56
CA TYR A 309 33.79 0.84 -3.48
C TYR A 309 32.57 0.07 -3.97
N GLY A 310 31.89 -0.65 -3.08
CA GLY A 310 30.72 -1.43 -3.49
C GLY A 310 29.84 -1.87 -2.34
N GLY A 311 28.71 -2.46 -2.69
CA GLY A 311 27.74 -2.97 -1.74
C GLY A 311 26.54 -3.62 -2.43
N TRP A 312 25.44 -3.71 -1.69
CA TRP A 312 24.19 -4.29 -2.16
C TRP A 312 23.10 -3.23 -2.30
N VAL A 313 22.34 -3.31 -3.38
CA VAL A 313 20.98 -2.76 -3.45
C VAL A 313 20.02 -3.89 -3.07
N TYR A 314 19.12 -3.63 -2.12
CA TYR A 314 18.18 -4.62 -1.62
C TYR A 314 16.75 -4.10 -1.66
N GLN A 315 15.82 -5.05 -1.82
CA GLN A 315 14.39 -4.77 -1.73
C GLN A 315 13.92 -5.06 -0.30
N ASN A 316 13.34 -4.05 0.34
CA ASN A 316 12.69 -4.14 1.65
C ASN A 316 11.36 -4.92 1.54
N ALA A 317 10.81 -5.35 2.68
CA ALA A 317 9.54 -6.10 2.73
C ALA A 317 8.33 -5.33 2.14
N ASP A 318 8.38 -4.00 2.12
CA ASP A 318 7.37 -3.11 1.52
C ASP A 318 7.55 -2.90 0.00
N ALA A 319 8.41 -3.71 -0.63
CA ALA A 319 8.81 -3.63 -2.03
C ALA A 319 9.55 -2.34 -2.44
N THR A 320 10.03 -1.56 -1.47
CA THR A 320 10.89 -0.40 -1.70
C THR A 320 12.35 -0.83 -1.78
N PHE A 321 13.23 0.02 -2.28
CA PHE A 321 14.64 -0.28 -2.46
C PHE A 321 15.52 0.63 -1.59
N SER A 322 16.61 0.07 -1.09
CA SER A 322 17.68 0.77 -0.39
C SER A 322 19.03 0.20 -0.78
N ALA A 323 20.10 0.88 -0.38
CA ALA A 323 21.46 0.41 -0.59
C ALA A 323 22.21 0.30 0.74
N THR A 324 23.10 -0.68 0.87
CA THR A 324 24.04 -0.75 1.98
C THR A 324 25.06 0.38 1.88
N GLU A 325 25.67 0.76 2.99
CA GLU A 325 26.82 1.66 2.96
C GLU A 325 27.97 1.07 2.11
N PRO A 326 28.73 1.89 1.36
CA PRO A 326 29.80 1.40 0.53
C PRO A 326 30.95 0.81 1.36
N VAL A 327 31.32 -0.43 1.05
CA VAL A 327 32.53 -1.07 1.57
C VAL A 327 33.69 -0.68 0.68
N LYS A 328 34.83 -0.38 1.31
CA LYS A 328 36.07 -0.01 0.64
C LYS A 328 36.81 -1.24 0.12
N GLY A 329 37.22 -1.19 -1.15
CA GLY A 329 38.01 -2.21 -1.83
C GLY A 329 39.48 -1.82 -2.07
N THR A 330 40.07 -2.48 -3.07
CA THR A 330 41.40 -2.22 -3.64
C THR A 330 41.26 -1.40 -4.94
N VAL A 331 42.35 -1.23 -5.68
CA VAL A 331 42.34 -0.53 -6.97
C VAL A 331 41.54 -1.27 -8.07
N ASP A 332 41.29 -2.56 -7.88
CA ASP A 332 40.78 -3.47 -8.91
C ASP A 332 39.85 -4.58 -8.37
N SER A 333 39.40 -4.44 -7.12
CA SER A 333 38.42 -5.36 -6.54
C SER A 333 37.73 -4.77 -5.32
N VAL A 334 36.49 -5.20 -5.06
CA VAL A 334 35.80 -4.98 -3.79
C VAL A 334 35.09 -6.25 -3.36
N ASN A 335 35.19 -6.57 -2.06
CA ASN A 335 34.44 -7.68 -1.47
C ASN A 335 33.23 -7.12 -0.72
N ILE A 336 32.05 -7.32 -1.31
CA ILE A 336 30.77 -6.82 -0.80
C ILE A 336 30.03 -7.82 0.11
N GLY A 337 30.64 -8.97 0.44
CA GLY A 337 30.03 -10.00 1.28
C GLY A 337 29.00 -10.87 0.56
N SER A 338 28.09 -11.49 1.31
CA SER A 338 27.01 -12.33 0.78
C SER A 338 25.74 -11.52 0.52
N PRO A 339 24.92 -11.84 -0.50
CA PRO A 339 23.60 -11.24 -0.67
C PRO A 339 22.64 -11.51 0.52
N ASN A 340 22.97 -12.48 1.38
CA ASN A 340 22.22 -12.75 2.62
C ASN A 340 22.56 -11.79 3.76
N ASP A 341 23.61 -10.97 3.62
CA ASP A 341 24.08 -10.05 4.66
C ASP A 341 23.36 -8.68 4.59
N VAL A 342 22.33 -8.54 3.75
CA VAL A 342 21.56 -7.29 3.67
C VAL A 342 20.75 -7.07 4.95
N PRO A 343 20.61 -5.81 5.42
CA PRO A 343 19.97 -5.52 6.71
C PRO A 343 18.50 -5.94 6.80
N ASN A 344 17.78 -5.91 5.67
CA ASN A 344 16.36 -6.25 5.60
C ASN A 344 16.00 -6.78 4.21
N GLY A 345 14.93 -7.56 4.13
CA GLY A 345 14.42 -8.09 2.87
C GLY A 345 15.43 -8.98 2.15
N TYR A 346 15.71 -8.67 0.88
CA TYR A 346 16.62 -9.48 0.06
C TYR A 346 17.43 -8.65 -0.93
N ALA A 347 18.67 -9.08 -1.21
CA ALA A 347 19.51 -8.42 -2.21
C ALA A 347 18.87 -8.53 -3.61
N ALA A 348 18.77 -7.39 -4.29
CA ALA A 348 18.20 -7.28 -5.62
C ALA A 348 19.27 -7.01 -6.68
N ALA A 349 20.33 -6.28 -6.32
CA ALA A 349 21.46 -6.02 -7.18
C ALA A 349 22.76 -5.83 -6.39
N SER A 350 23.90 -6.14 -7.00
CA SER A 350 25.20 -5.62 -6.60
C SER A 350 25.36 -4.17 -7.09
N TYR A 351 26.19 -3.39 -6.42
CA TYR A 351 26.72 -2.16 -6.99
C TYR A 351 28.20 -2.02 -6.69
N HIS A 352 28.96 -1.45 -7.62
CA HIS A 352 30.33 -1.04 -7.38
C HIS A 352 30.78 0.14 -8.25
N THR A 353 31.88 0.75 -7.84
CA THR A 353 32.62 1.74 -8.62
C THR A 353 33.88 1.10 -9.16
N HIS A 354 34.35 1.56 -10.30
CA HIS A 354 35.75 1.39 -10.69
C HIS A 354 36.61 2.52 -10.11
N ALA A 355 37.86 2.20 -9.78
CA ALA A 355 38.89 3.15 -9.33
C ALA A 355 39.28 4.13 -10.46
N ALA A 356 40.20 5.07 -10.23
CA ALA A 356 40.59 6.05 -11.24
C ALA A 356 41.07 5.36 -12.54
N TYR A 357 41.00 6.09 -13.67
CA TYR A 357 41.43 5.56 -14.96
C TYR A 357 42.83 4.94 -14.89
N ASP A 358 42.92 3.67 -15.27
CA ASP A 358 44.16 2.92 -15.35
C ASP A 358 44.27 2.24 -16.71
N PRO A 359 45.34 2.48 -17.49
CA PRO A 359 45.49 1.92 -18.84
C PRO A 359 45.60 0.39 -18.87
N ARG A 360 45.77 -0.28 -17.73
CA ARG A 360 45.82 -1.74 -17.62
C ARG A 360 44.44 -2.40 -17.63
N TYR A 361 43.38 -1.63 -17.40
CA TYR A 361 42.01 -2.14 -17.21
C TYR A 361 41.01 -1.43 -18.13
N ASP A 362 39.95 -2.14 -18.53
CA ASP A 362 38.79 -1.51 -19.17
C ASP A 362 37.92 -0.84 -18.09
N SER A 363 38.38 0.31 -17.61
CA SER A 363 37.80 1.02 -16.46
C SER A 363 36.36 1.49 -16.72
N GLU A 364 35.90 1.48 -17.98
CA GLU A 364 34.60 2.01 -18.37
C GLU A 364 33.55 0.93 -18.59
N ASN A 365 33.87 -0.37 -18.51
CA ASN A 365 32.92 -1.46 -18.73
C ASN A 365 33.03 -2.51 -17.62
N PHE A 366 31.92 -3.21 -17.34
CA PHE A 366 31.93 -4.35 -16.43
C PHE A 366 33.01 -5.36 -16.81
N SER A 367 33.73 -5.84 -15.80
CA SER A 367 34.66 -6.94 -15.96
C SER A 367 33.90 -8.26 -16.19
N GLN A 368 34.59 -9.27 -16.73
CA GLN A 368 34.01 -10.62 -16.84
C GLN A 368 33.73 -11.22 -15.46
N VAL A 369 34.50 -10.84 -14.45
CA VAL A 369 34.30 -11.31 -13.07
C VAL A 369 33.04 -10.71 -12.48
N ASP A 370 32.78 -9.42 -12.73
CA ASP A 370 31.57 -8.73 -12.24
C ASP A 370 30.31 -9.44 -12.75
N ILE A 371 30.25 -9.66 -14.06
CA ILE A 371 29.15 -10.35 -14.72
C ILE A 371 28.98 -11.78 -14.18
N ALA A 372 30.10 -12.49 -13.95
CA ALA A 372 30.06 -13.85 -13.41
C ALA A 372 29.52 -13.89 -11.97
N VAL A 373 29.88 -12.91 -11.13
CA VAL A 373 29.41 -12.80 -9.75
C VAL A 373 27.92 -12.49 -9.70
N ASP A 374 27.45 -11.50 -10.48
CA ASP A 374 26.03 -11.16 -10.59
C ASP A 374 25.18 -12.38 -11.01
N ASN A 375 25.65 -13.09 -12.04
CA ASN A 375 24.97 -14.28 -12.55
C ASN A 375 24.98 -15.44 -11.55
N ALA A 376 26.09 -15.64 -10.82
CA ALA A 376 26.20 -16.68 -9.80
C ALA A 376 25.21 -16.44 -8.65
N TRP A 377 25.04 -15.18 -8.24
CA TRP A 377 24.11 -14.80 -7.18
C TRP A 377 22.68 -14.56 -7.65
N ARG A 378 22.45 -14.52 -8.98
CA ARG A 378 21.14 -14.23 -9.60
C ARG A 378 20.57 -12.87 -9.20
N VAL A 379 21.44 -11.87 -9.23
CA VAL A 379 21.15 -10.48 -8.87
C VAL A 379 21.61 -9.60 -10.01
N ASP A 380 20.94 -8.46 -10.21
CA ASP A 380 21.40 -7.47 -11.17
C ASP A 380 22.74 -6.82 -10.74
N GLY A 381 23.40 -6.08 -11.64
CA GLY A 381 24.61 -5.33 -11.33
C GLY A 381 24.53 -3.87 -11.71
N TYR A 382 25.13 -3.01 -10.89
CA TYR A 382 25.30 -1.58 -11.19
C TYR A 382 26.76 -1.16 -11.10
N LEU A 383 27.21 -0.41 -12.10
CA LEU A 383 28.57 0.10 -12.17
C LEU A 383 28.57 1.61 -12.32
N ALA A 384 29.40 2.28 -11.51
CA ALA A 384 29.85 3.64 -11.77
C ALA A 384 31.30 3.65 -12.23
N THR A 385 31.55 4.36 -13.32
CA THR A 385 32.88 4.41 -13.94
C THR A 385 33.60 5.72 -13.65
N PRO A 386 34.91 5.81 -13.93
CA PRO A 386 35.69 7.03 -13.72
C PRO A 386 35.29 8.20 -14.60
N MET A 387 34.78 7.94 -15.82
CA MET A 387 34.15 8.96 -16.65
C MET A 387 32.71 9.30 -16.23
N GLY A 388 32.24 8.71 -15.12
CA GLY A 388 30.92 8.97 -14.56
C GLY A 388 29.80 8.22 -15.27
N TYR A 389 30.06 7.17 -16.05
CA TYR A 389 28.97 6.38 -16.63
C TYR A 389 28.26 5.57 -15.55
N PHE A 390 26.93 5.64 -15.55
CA PHE A 390 26.07 4.79 -14.75
C PHE A 390 25.57 3.63 -15.61
N LYS A 391 26.05 2.43 -15.33
CA LYS A 391 25.76 1.23 -16.10
C LYS A 391 24.98 0.21 -15.28
N TYR A 392 24.23 -0.61 -16.00
CA TYR A 392 23.38 -1.65 -15.46
C TYR A 392 23.57 -2.95 -16.23
N HIS A 393 23.73 -4.04 -15.50
CA HIS A 393 23.77 -5.40 -15.99
C HIS A 393 22.52 -6.13 -15.50
N ASN A 394 21.72 -6.65 -16.43
CA ASN A 394 20.55 -7.47 -16.12
C ASN A 394 20.95 -8.95 -16.15
N TYR A 395 20.96 -9.63 -15.00
CA TYR A 395 21.49 -11.00 -14.93
C TYR A 395 20.65 -12.02 -15.69
N LEU A 396 19.34 -11.79 -15.84
CA LEU A 396 18.44 -12.71 -16.53
C LEU A 396 18.68 -12.71 -18.05
N THR A 397 18.97 -11.54 -18.60
CA THR A 397 19.14 -11.35 -20.05
C THR A 397 20.60 -11.24 -20.49
N GLY A 398 21.51 -10.96 -19.55
CA GLY A 398 22.90 -10.62 -19.80
C GLY A 398 23.10 -9.26 -20.46
N VAL A 399 22.05 -8.46 -20.61
CA VAL A 399 22.12 -7.16 -21.29
C VAL A 399 22.78 -6.13 -20.39
N ILE A 400 23.79 -5.45 -20.93
CA ILE A 400 24.44 -4.30 -20.29
C ILE A 400 23.95 -3.02 -20.95
N THR A 401 23.48 -2.06 -20.15
CA THR A 401 22.95 -0.77 -20.61
C THR A 401 23.60 0.37 -19.85
N THR A 402 23.92 1.46 -20.54
CA THR A 402 24.27 2.74 -19.88
C THR A 402 22.98 3.50 -19.60
N LEU A 403 22.65 3.68 -18.32
CA LEU A 403 21.43 4.34 -17.86
C LEU A 403 21.58 5.86 -17.73
N GLY A 404 22.81 6.38 -17.72
CA GLY A 404 23.08 7.81 -17.66
C GLY A 404 24.45 8.10 -17.05
N GLN A 405 24.52 9.18 -16.27
CA GLN A 405 25.73 9.57 -15.55
C GLN A 405 25.53 9.63 -14.03
N VAL A 406 26.64 9.45 -13.32
CA VAL A 406 26.84 9.78 -11.90
C VAL A 406 27.97 10.79 -11.74
N ALA A 407 28.07 11.43 -10.57
CA ALA A 407 29.21 12.27 -10.22
C ALA A 407 30.52 11.47 -10.24
N ASN A 408 31.63 12.12 -10.59
CA ASN A 408 32.95 11.51 -10.72
C ASN A 408 34.08 12.48 -10.38
#